data_AF-A0A243BBM7-F1
#
_entry.id   AF-A0A243BBM7-F1
#
_cell.length_a   1.000
_cell.length_b   1.000
_cell.length_c   1.000
_cell.angle_alpha   90.00
_cell.angle_beta   90.00
_cell.angle_gamma   90.00
#
_symmetry.space_group_name_H-M   'P 1'
#
loop_
_entity.id
_entity.type
_entity.pdbx_description
1 polymer ?
#
loop_
_entity_poly.entity_id
_entity_poly.type
_entity_poly.pdbx_seq_one_letter_code
_entity_poly.pdbx_strand_id
1 'polypeptide(L)'
;SDLRLPNVTIRNSRAAGYTGVIQLKSSVTQNGWGAVQGNFMTPSLREYKSNIRDVSFSALEKIRSLKIRQFNYKNAVNELYRMREEKSPNDPPLTTEDIKTYYGLIVDECDEMFVDESGKGIHLYSYASIGIKGLQEVDATVQEQKVEIANLKSQVASQEDRIARLEELLLQQLINKKSEQP
;
A
#
# COMPACT_ATOMS: atom_id res chain seq x y z
N SER A 1 35.30 -25.82 2.13
CA SER A 1 34.01 -25.73 2.86
C SER A 1 33.01 -26.64 2.18
N ASP A 2 32.37 -27.53 2.93
CA ASP A 2 31.41 -28.49 2.37
C ASP A 2 29.99 -27.93 2.47
N LEU A 3 29.22 -28.02 1.38
CA LEU A 3 27.78 -27.73 1.38
C LEU A 3 27.01 -29.04 1.56
N ARG A 4 26.57 -29.31 2.81
CA ARG A 4 25.76 -30.50 3.12
C ARG A 4 24.28 -30.13 3.20
N LEU A 5 23.49 -30.62 2.24
CA LEU A 5 22.06 -30.36 2.12
C LEU A 5 21.25 -31.67 2.04
N PRO A 6 21.22 -32.49 3.11
CA PRO A 6 20.67 -33.84 3.04
C PRO A 6 19.18 -33.90 2.68
N ASN A 7 18.41 -32.84 2.95
CA ASN A 7 16.97 -32.81 2.75
C ASN A 7 16.47 -31.67 1.84
N VAL A 8 17.37 -30.97 1.14
CA VAL A 8 17.03 -29.82 0.29
C VAL A 8 17.32 -30.15 -1.17
N THR A 9 16.33 -29.94 -2.04
CA THR A 9 16.54 -29.96 -3.49
C THR A 9 16.80 -28.54 -3.97
N ILE A 10 17.97 -28.31 -4.57
CA ILE A 10 18.26 -27.10 -5.36
C ILE A 10 18.02 -27.44 -6.82
N ARG A 11 17.20 -26.64 -7.51
CA ARG A 11 16.86 -26.87 -8.91
C ARG A 11 16.87 -25.57 -9.72
N ASN A 12 17.38 -25.65 -10.94
CA ASN A 12 17.07 -24.73 -12.03
C ASN A 12 16.33 -25.54 -13.11
N SER A 13 15.08 -25.21 -13.38
CA SER A 13 14.19 -26.01 -14.25
C SER A 13 14.15 -25.42 -15.65
N ARG A 14 14.10 -26.24 -16.71
CA ARG A 14 13.82 -25.76 -18.09
C ARG A 14 12.32 -25.67 -18.40
N ALA A 15 11.45 -25.92 -17.42
CA ALA A 15 10.01 -25.81 -17.59
C ALA A 15 9.59 -24.34 -17.80
N ALA A 16 8.62 -24.12 -18.67
CA ALA A 16 8.04 -22.80 -18.91
C ALA A 16 7.53 -22.21 -17.57
N GLY A 17 7.92 -20.96 -17.29
CA GLY A 17 7.59 -20.26 -16.03
C GLY A 17 8.56 -20.47 -14.86
N TYR A 18 9.46 -21.46 -14.95
CA TYR A 18 10.50 -21.72 -13.93
C TYR A 18 11.93 -21.65 -14.48
N THR A 19 12.08 -21.32 -15.76
CA THR A 19 13.37 -21.19 -16.44
C THR A 19 14.14 -20.00 -15.90
N GLY A 20 15.35 -20.25 -15.40
CA GLY A 20 16.22 -19.22 -14.80
C GLY A 20 15.98 -18.96 -13.32
N VAL A 21 15.04 -19.67 -12.68
CA VAL A 21 14.74 -19.50 -11.26
C VAL A 21 15.42 -20.60 -10.44
N ILE A 22 16.23 -20.21 -9.45
CA ILE A 22 16.79 -21.13 -8.45
C ILE A 22 15.69 -21.44 -7.42
N GLN A 23 15.31 -22.71 -7.33
CA GLN A 23 14.30 -23.19 -6.40
C GLN A 23 14.96 -23.91 -5.23
N LEU A 24 14.55 -23.56 -4.00
CA LEU A 24 14.84 -24.31 -2.78
C LEU A 24 13.58 -25.07 -2.38
N LYS A 25 13.62 -26.40 -2.43
CA LYS A 25 12.46 -27.25 -2.19
C LYS A 25 12.75 -28.27 -1.09
N SER A 26 11.72 -28.61 -0.33
CA SER A 26 11.74 -29.82 0.49
C SER A 26 11.86 -31.05 -0.42
N SER A 27 12.83 -31.92 -0.13
CA SER A 27 13.02 -33.20 -0.84
C SER A 27 11.84 -34.16 -0.67
N VAL A 28 11.11 -34.06 0.44
CA VAL A 28 10.00 -34.95 0.82
C VAL A 28 8.68 -34.50 0.18
N THR A 29 8.31 -33.24 0.41
CA THR A 29 6.99 -32.72 0.00
C THR A 29 7.03 -32.11 -1.40
N GLN A 30 8.21 -31.92 -2.00
CA GLN A 30 8.41 -31.31 -3.32
C GLN A 30 7.69 -29.96 -3.47
N ASN A 31 7.40 -29.29 -2.37
CA ASN A 31 6.77 -27.98 -2.32
C ASN A 31 7.83 -26.93 -1.94
N GLY A 32 7.59 -25.68 -2.33
CA GLY A 32 8.50 -24.55 -2.08
C GLY A 32 8.46 -24.01 -0.64
N TRP A 33 7.94 -24.78 0.31
CA TRP A 33 7.82 -24.37 1.71
C TRP A 33 9.14 -24.67 2.43
N GLY A 34 10.08 -23.73 2.32
CA GLY A 34 11.22 -23.62 3.20
C GLY A 34 11.31 -22.18 3.71
N ALA A 35 11.50 -21.97 5.01
CA ALA A 35 11.88 -20.66 5.50
C ALA A 35 13.30 -20.37 4.99
N VAL A 36 13.45 -19.40 4.08
CA VAL A 36 14.76 -18.86 3.73
C VAL A 36 15.10 -17.83 4.82
N GLN A 37 15.85 -18.25 5.82
CA GLN A 37 16.45 -17.31 6.76
C GLN A 37 17.67 -16.68 6.05
N GLY A 38 17.47 -15.49 5.52
CA GLY A 38 18.49 -14.72 4.83
C GLY A 38 18.39 -13.25 5.21
N ASN A 39 19.51 -12.53 5.15
CA ASN A 39 19.50 -11.08 5.25
C ASN A 39 19.11 -10.51 3.88
N PHE A 40 17.84 -10.14 3.72
CA PHE A 40 17.35 -9.47 2.52
C PHE A 40 17.75 -8.00 2.55
N MET A 41 18.99 -7.72 2.18
CA MET A 41 19.52 -6.37 2.01
C MET A 41 19.51 -5.98 0.53
N THR A 42 19.04 -4.77 0.20
CA THR A 42 19.15 -4.23 -1.16
C THR A 42 20.35 -3.28 -1.21
N PRO A 43 21.50 -3.66 -1.81
CA PRO A 43 22.63 -2.75 -1.95
C PRO A 43 22.21 -1.48 -2.70
N SER A 44 22.51 -0.31 -2.15
CA SER A 44 22.04 0.97 -2.67
C SER A 44 23.09 2.07 -2.51
N LEU A 45 24.31 1.81 -2.98
CA LEU A 45 25.38 2.80 -3.04
C LEU A 45 25.34 3.59 -4.35
N ARG A 46 25.83 4.84 -4.31
CA ARG A 46 25.90 5.72 -5.49
C ARG A 46 26.77 5.11 -6.60
N GLU A 47 27.83 4.38 -6.25
CA GLU A 47 28.70 3.71 -7.22
C GLU A 47 27.97 2.63 -8.05
N TYR A 48 26.86 2.08 -7.56
CA TYR A 48 26.05 1.10 -8.28
C TYR A 48 24.96 1.73 -9.17
N LYS A 49 24.79 3.06 -9.12
CA LYS A 49 23.65 3.76 -9.73
C LYS A 49 24.13 4.97 -10.54
N SER A 50 23.66 5.08 -11.78
CA SER A 50 23.89 6.24 -12.64
C SER A 50 22.56 6.94 -12.97
N ASN A 51 22.62 8.15 -13.53
CA ASN A 51 21.44 8.96 -13.90
C ASN A 51 20.45 9.19 -12.73
N ILE A 52 20.98 9.50 -11.54
CA ILE A 52 20.19 9.74 -10.34
C ILE A 52 19.53 11.12 -10.43
N ARG A 53 18.19 11.15 -10.36
CA ARG A 53 17.34 12.34 -10.47
C ARG A 53 16.17 12.24 -9.50
N ASP A 54 15.52 13.38 -9.26
CA ASP A 54 14.27 13.41 -8.51
C ASP A 54 13.15 12.69 -9.27
N VAL A 55 12.17 12.19 -8.50
CA VAL A 55 10.97 11.56 -9.04
C VAL A 55 10.11 12.63 -9.71
N SER A 56 9.91 12.51 -11.03
CA SER A 56 9.27 13.54 -11.87
C SER A 56 7.74 13.39 -12.00
N PHE A 57 7.13 12.44 -11.30
CA PHE A 57 5.69 12.17 -11.28
C PHE A 57 5.18 12.21 -9.83
N SER A 58 3.86 12.34 -9.61
CA SER A 58 3.32 12.20 -8.26
C SER A 58 3.32 10.74 -7.83
N ALA A 59 4.12 10.42 -6.81
CA ALA A 59 4.11 9.08 -6.23
C ALA A 59 2.77 8.79 -5.53
N LEU A 60 2.14 9.80 -4.95
CA LEU A 60 0.84 9.68 -4.31
C LEU A 60 -0.25 9.27 -5.31
N GLU A 61 -0.29 9.86 -6.51
CA GLU A 61 -1.22 9.45 -7.57
C GLU A 61 -1.00 8.01 -7.99
N LYS A 62 0.26 7.60 -8.15
CA LYS A 62 0.59 6.20 -8.51
C LYS A 62 0.13 5.23 -7.43
N ILE A 63 0.37 5.51 -6.15
CA ILE A 63 -0.10 4.66 -5.06
C ILE A 63 -1.63 4.62 -5.00
N ARG A 64 -2.31 5.76 -5.18
CA ARG A 64 -3.78 5.83 -5.19
C ARG A 64 -4.40 5.01 -6.32
N SER A 65 -3.69 4.81 -7.42
CA SER A 65 -4.15 3.98 -8.55
C SER A 65 -4.07 2.48 -8.29
N LEU A 66 -3.31 2.04 -7.27
CA LEU A 66 -3.13 0.63 -6.96
C LEU A 66 -4.42 -0.02 -6.45
N LYS A 67 -4.76 -1.18 -7.01
CA LYS A 67 -5.90 -1.99 -6.58
C LYS A 67 -5.44 -3.14 -5.71
N ILE A 68 -5.70 -3.04 -4.42
CA ILE A 68 -5.50 -4.16 -3.49
C ILE A 68 -6.65 -5.15 -3.67
N ARG A 69 -6.31 -6.40 -3.98
CA ARG A 69 -7.25 -7.50 -4.18
C ARG A 69 -7.11 -8.53 -3.08
N GLN A 70 -8.23 -9.13 -2.71
CA GLN A 70 -8.26 -10.40 -2.00
C GLN A 70 -8.25 -11.54 -3.01
N PHE A 71 -7.51 -12.61 -2.74
CA PHE A 71 -7.42 -13.76 -3.63
C PHE A 71 -7.05 -15.05 -2.87
N ASN A 72 -7.33 -16.20 -3.51
CA ASN A 72 -6.80 -17.50 -3.11
C ASN A 72 -5.89 -18.01 -4.23
N TYR A 73 -4.86 -18.77 -3.88
CA TYR A 73 -4.04 -19.43 -4.90
C TYR A 73 -4.80 -20.59 -5.54
N LYS A 74 -4.56 -20.82 -6.84
CA LYS A 74 -5.21 -21.90 -7.61
C LYS A 74 -5.06 -23.28 -6.95
N ASN A 75 -3.92 -23.58 -6.35
CA ASN A 75 -3.71 -24.85 -5.64
C ASN A 75 -4.59 -24.97 -4.38
N ALA A 76 -4.81 -23.88 -3.64
CA ALA A 76 -5.71 -23.89 -2.49
C ALA A 76 -7.17 -24.08 -2.92
N VAL A 77 -7.58 -23.48 -4.05
CA VAL A 77 -8.91 -23.69 -4.62
C VAL A 77 -9.08 -25.14 -5.11
N ASN A 78 -8.05 -25.71 -5.74
CA ASN A 78 -8.09 -27.13 -6.16
C ASN A 78 -8.18 -28.07 -4.95
N GLU A 79 -7.45 -27.77 -3.87
CA GLU A 79 -7.54 -28.53 -2.62
C GLU A 79 -8.95 -28.44 -2.02
N LEU A 80 -9.57 -27.26 -2.04
CA LEU A 80 -10.95 -27.08 -1.61
C LEU A 80 -11.92 -27.96 -2.41
N TYR A 81 -11.73 -28.11 -3.72
CA TYR A 81 -12.56 -29.03 -4.53
C TYR A 81 -12.39 -30.49 -4.09
N ARG A 82 -11.16 -30.94 -3.86
CA ARG A 82 -10.91 -32.29 -3.33
C ARG A 82 -11.58 -32.50 -1.97
N MET A 83 -11.42 -31.54 -1.05
CA MET A 83 -12.06 -31.60 0.26
C MET A 83 -13.59 -31.67 0.16
N ARG A 84 -14.20 -31.04 -0.85
CA ARG A 84 -15.65 -31.11 -1.09
C ARG A 84 -16.09 -32.47 -1.62
N GLU A 85 -15.30 -33.09 -2.49
CA GLU A 85 -15.59 -34.42 -3.04
C GLU A 85 -15.52 -35.52 -1.96
N GLU A 86 -14.60 -35.39 -1.01
CA GLU A 86 -14.41 -36.35 0.09
C GLU A 86 -15.38 -36.13 1.27
N LYS A 87 -16.14 -35.02 1.27
CA LYS A 87 -17.01 -34.63 2.38
C LYS A 87 -18.34 -35.39 2.38
N SER A 88 -18.87 -35.69 3.57
CA SER A 88 -20.18 -36.31 3.72
C SER A 88 -21.29 -35.35 3.25
N PRO A 89 -22.33 -35.83 2.54
CA PRO A 89 -23.47 -35.00 2.14
C PRO A 89 -24.24 -34.34 3.30
N ASN A 90 -24.08 -34.88 4.52
CA ASN A 90 -24.75 -34.37 5.72
C ASN A 90 -23.96 -33.25 6.42
N ASP A 91 -22.71 -33.02 6.05
CA ASP A 91 -21.89 -31.96 6.65
C ASP A 91 -22.15 -30.60 5.96
N PRO A 92 -21.94 -29.46 6.64
CA PRO A 92 -22.07 -28.14 6.02
C PRO A 92 -21.16 -27.97 4.79
N PRO A 93 -21.58 -27.22 3.76
CA PRO A 93 -20.77 -27.04 2.56
C PRO A 93 -19.47 -26.30 2.87
N LEU A 94 -18.35 -26.79 2.33
CA LEU A 94 -17.08 -26.04 2.42
C LEU A 94 -17.10 -24.85 1.47
N THR A 95 -16.57 -23.71 1.90
CA THR A 95 -16.51 -22.44 1.15
C THR A 95 -15.08 -21.97 1.00
N THR A 96 -14.88 -20.84 0.31
CA THR A 96 -13.57 -20.19 0.24
C THR A 96 -13.07 -19.66 1.57
N GLU A 97 -13.93 -19.59 2.60
CA GLU A 97 -13.54 -19.24 3.97
C GLU A 97 -12.75 -20.37 4.66
N ASP A 98 -12.89 -21.61 4.17
CA ASP A 98 -12.16 -22.78 4.67
C ASP A 98 -10.73 -22.90 4.09
N ILE A 99 -10.34 -21.98 3.21
CA ILE A 99 -8.98 -21.90 2.66
C ILE A 99 -8.36 -20.54 2.92
N LYS A 100 -7.03 -20.49 2.90
CA LYS A 100 -6.30 -19.26 3.20
C LYS A 100 -6.56 -18.18 2.15
N THR A 101 -7.02 -17.02 2.60
CA THR A 101 -7.14 -15.79 1.82
C THR A 101 -5.85 -14.97 1.91
N TYR A 102 -5.45 -14.41 0.78
CA TYR A 102 -4.32 -13.52 0.62
C TYR A 102 -4.77 -12.16 0.11
N TYR A 103 -3.93 -11.15 0.36
CA TYR A 103 -4.16 -9.79 -0.08
C TYR A 103 -2.92 -9.27 -0.80
N GLY A 104 -3.11 -8.57 -1.91
CA GLY A 104 -1.99 -8.06 -2.69
C GLY A 104 -2.42 -7.44 -4.01
N LEU A 105 -1.43 -7.25 -4.88
CA LEU A 105 -1.61 -6.68 -6.20
C LEU A 105 -1.73 -7.77 -7.27
N ILE A 106 -2.44 -7.44 -8.34
CA ILE A 106 -2.46 -8.24 -9.57
C ILE A 106 -1.63 -7.48 -10.60
N VAL A 107 -0.61 -8.14 -11.16
CA VAL A 107 0.36 -7.52 -12.08
C VAL A 107 -0.33 -6.84 -13.26
N ASP A 108 -1.33 -7.50 -13.86
CA ASP A 108 -2.11 -6.98 -15.00
C ASP A 108 -2.91 -5.70 -14.68
N GLU A 109 -3.07 -5.36 -13.41
CA GLU A 109 -3.77 -4.17 -12.93
C GLU A 109 -2.83 -3.06 -12.45
N CYS A 110 -1.51 -3.26 -12.53
CA CYS A 110 -0.50 -2.32 -12.02
C CYS A 110 0.15 -1.50 -13.14
N ASP A 111 0.56 -0.29 -12.79
CA ASP A 111 1.47 0.51 -13.61
C ASP A 111 2.83 -0.21 -13.75
N GLU A 112 3.43 -0.14 -14.95
CA GLU A 112 4.70 -0.81 -15.30
C GLU A 112 5.82 -0.53 -14.29
N MET A 113 5.80 0.63 -13.65
CA MET A 113 6.80 1.01 -12.64
C MET A 113 6.85 0.09 -11.41
N PHE A 114 5.75 -0.62 -11.14
CA PHE A 114 5.62 -1.57 -10.03
C PHE A 114 5.84 -3.00 -10.49
N VAL A 115 5.91 -3.25 -11.79
CA VAL A 115 6.07 -4.58 -12.37
C VAL A 115 7.56 -4.87 -12.57
N ASP A 116 7.96 -6.12 -12.35
CA ASP A 116 9.32 -6.55 -12.61
C ASP A 116 9.62 -6.62 -14.12
N GLU A 117 10.91 -6.74 -14.47
CA GLU A 117 11.33 -6.81 -15.88
C GLU A 117 10.71 -8.00 -16.63
N SER A 118 10.29 -9.05 -15.91
CA SER A 118 9.68 -10.23 -16.51
C SER A 118 8.20 -10.06 -16.84
N GLY A 119 7.56 -8.99 -16.35
CA GLY A 119 6.13 -8.76 -16.49
C GLY A 119 5.26 -9.71 -15.66
N LYS A 120 5.84 -10.42 -14.68
CA LYS A 120 5.16 -11.50 -13.94
C LYS A 120 5.19 -11.32 -12.42
N GLY A 121 6.00 -10.40 -11.94
CA GLY A 121 6.16 -10.10 -10.53
C GLY A 121 5.98 -8.62 -10.23
N ILE A 122 5.79 -8.31 -8.95
CA ILE A 122 5.86 -6.94 -8.45
C ILE A 122 7.31 -6.64 -8.07
N HIS A 123 7.87 -5.54 -8.57
CA HIS A 123 9.19 -5.06 -8.20
C HIS A 123 9.15 -4.41 -6.81
N LEU A 124 9.37 -5.21 -5.77
CA LEU A 124 9.21 -4.83 -4.36
C LEU A 124 10.01 -3.59 -3.94
N TYR A 125 11.22 -3.40 -4.48
CA TYR A 125 12.05 -2.24 -4.13
C TYR A 125 11.45 -0.93 -4.67
N SER A 126 10.95 -0.93 -5.91
CA SER A 126 10.22 0.22 -6.47
C SER A 126 8.94 0.46 -5.70
N TYR A 127 8.16 -0.60 -5.47
CA TYR A 127 6.92 -0.55 -4.70
C TYR A 127 7.08 0.14 -3.34
N ALA A 128 8.06 -0.31 -2.54
CA ALA A 128 8.34 0.28 -1.23
C ALA A 128 8.84 1.74 -1.34
N SER A 129 9.74 2.02 -2.28
CA SER A 129 10.36 3.35 -2.43
C SER A 129 9.36 4.40 -2.91
N ILE A 130 8.50 4.06 -3.86
CA ILE A 130 7.39 4.91 -4.31
C ILE A 130 6.41 5.11 -3.15
N GLY A 131 6.10 4.05 -2.40
CA GLY A 131 5.31 4.12 -1.16
C GLY A 131 5.78 5.20 -0.19
N ILE A 132 7.09 5.20 0.10
CA ILE A 132 7.73 6.22 0.97
C ILE A 132 7.63 7.61 0.36
N LYS A 133 7.88 7.77 -0.95
CA LYS A 133 7.77 9.07 -1.62
C LYS A 133 6.34 9.62 -1.58
N GLY A 134 5.33 8.77 -1.78
CA GLY A 134 3.93 9.19 -1.66
C GLY A 134 3.56 9.61 -0.24
N LEU A 135 4.12 8.95 0.78
CA LEU A 135 3.95 9.40 2.17
C LEU A 135 4.58 10.78 2.41
N GLN A 136 5.75 11.05 1.83
CA GLN A 136 6.37 12.39 1.90
C GLN A 136 5.49 13.46 1.22
N GLU A 137 4.87 13.14 0.07
CA GLU A 137 3.93 14.05 -0.61
C GLU A 137 2.68 14.33 0.25
N VAL A 138 2.16 13.32 0.96
CA VAL A 138 1.05 13.50 1.91
C VAL A 138 1.45 14.39 3.07
N ASP A 139 2.62 14.16 3.69
CA ASP A 139 3.09 15.01 4.80
C ASP A 139 3.24 16.47 4.36
N ALA A 140 3.83 16.73 3.20
CA ALA A 140 3.95 18.09 2.65
C ALA A 140 2.57 18.77 2.53
N THR A 141 1.59 18.08 1.94
CA THR A 141 0.21 18.58 1.83
C THR A 141 -0.41 18.87 3.19
N VAL A 142 -0.19 17.98 4.18
CA VAL A 142 -0.71 18.16 5.54
C VAL A 142 -0.07 19.37 6.23
N GLN A 143 1.23 19.62 6.05
CA GLN A 143 1.89 20.80 6.63
C GLN A 143 1.37 22.09 6.01
N GLU A 144 1.17 22.12 4.68
CA GLU A 144 0.57 23.27 3.98
C GLU A 144 -0.84 23.58 4.51
N GLN A 145 -1.69 22.55 4.62
CA GLN A 145 -3.05 22.69 5.16
C GLN A 145 -3.07 23.17 6.61
N LYS A 146 -2.12 22.76 7.45
CA LYS A 146 -2.01 23.26 8.84
C LYS A 146 -1.78 24.77 8.89
N VAL A 147 -0.91 25.29 8.02
CA VAL A 147 -0.63 26.73 7.93
C VAL A 147 -1.87 27.48 7.46
N GLU A 148 -2.55 26.98 6.43
CA GLU A 148 -3.79 27.59 5.93
C GLU A 148 -4.88 27.62 7.00
N ILE A 149 -5.10 26.53 7.72
CA ILE A 149 -6.07 26.46 8.82
C ILE A 149 -5.73 27.46 9.93
N ALA A 150 -4.45 27.62 10.28
CA ALA A 150 -4.03 28.61 11.29
C ALA A 150 -4.35 30.04 10.83
N ASN A 151 -4.09 30.35 9.57
CA ASN A 151 -4.41 31.66 8.99
C ASN A 151 -5.92 31.92 8.97
N LEU A 152 -6.72 30.94 8.54
CA LEU A 152 -8.19 31.04 8.52
C LEU A 152 -8.75 31.23 9.93
N LYS A 153 -8.24 30.51 10.93
CA LYS A 153 -8.64 30.71 12.34
C LYS A 153 -8.38 32.13 12.83
N SER A 154 -7.22 32.71 12.47
CA SER A 154 -6.90 34.10 12.83
C SER A 154 -7.84 35.10 12.15
N GLN A 155 -8.18 34.87 10.88
CA GLN A 155 -9.13 35.73 10.15
C GLN A 155 -10.54 35.66 10.75
N VAL A 156 -11.01 34.45 11.09
CA VAL A 156 -12.31 34.25 11.75
C VAL A 156 -12.37 34.99 13.07
N ALA A 157 -11.36 34.85 13.93
CA ALA A 157 -11.30 35.57 15.20
C ALA A 157 -11.35 37.10 15.01
N SER A 158 -10.60 37.64 14.04
CA SER A 158 -10.63 39.08 13.74
C SER A 158 -11.99 39.55 13.21
N GLN A 159 -12.69 38.71 12.44
CA GLN A 159 -14.03 39.02 11.94
C GLN A 159 -15.05 38.99 13.08
N GLU A 160 -14.98 38.00 13.99
CA GLU A 160 -15.82 37.93 15.19
C GLU A 160 -15.65 39.18 16.06
N ASP A 161 -14.42 39.62 16.30
CA ASP A 161 -14.14 40.86 17.04
C ASP A 161 -14.76 42.10 16.37
N ARG A 162 -14.69 42.18 15.03
CA ARG A 162 -15.29 43.29 14.27
C ARG A 162 -16.81 43.26 14.33
N ILE A 163 -17.42 42.07 14.25
CA ILE A 163 -18.87 41.90 14.37
C ILE A 163 -19.32 42.35 15.76
N ALA A 164 -18.67 41.90 16.82
CA ALA A 164 -18.99 42.29 18.19
C ALA A 164 -18.95 43.83 18.39
N ARG A 165 -17.92 44.49 17.85
CA ARG A 165 -17.82 45.97 17.90
C ARG A 165 -18.93 46.66 17.11
N LEU A 166 -19.30 46.13 15.94
CA LEU A 166 -20.40 46.69 15.14
C LEU A 166 -21.76 46.49 15.83
N GLU A 167 -21.98 45.34 16.46
CA GLU A 167 -23.18 45.06 17.26
C GLU A 167 -23.29 46.03 18.45
N GLU A 168 -22.19 46.29 19.16
CA GLU A 168 -22.16 47.27 20.25
C GLU A 168 -22.49 48.69 19.78
N LEU A 169 -21.87 49.14 18.68
CA LEU A 169 -22.14 50.46 18.10
C LEU A 169 -23.61 50.59 17.65
N LEU A 170 -24.18 49.53 17.07
CA LEU A 170 -25.58 49.51 16.65
C LEU A 170 -26.52 49.61 17.86
N LEU A 171 -26.26 48.86 18.93
CA LEU A 171 -27.03 48.93 20.17
C LEU A 171 -27.01 50.35 20.76
N GLN A 172 -25.83 50.98 20.79
CA GLN A 172 -25.68 52.34 21.30
C GLN A 172 -26.45 53.36 20.46
N GLN A 173 -26.43 53.24 19.12
CA GLN A 173 -27.24 54.09 18.24
C GLN A 173 -28.75 53.92 18.46
N LEU A 174 -29.21 52.68 18.69
CA LEU A 174 -30.62 52.40 18.96
C LEU A 174 -31.09 52.98 20.30
N ILE A 175 -30.23 52.96 21.33
CA ILE A 175 -30.50 53.58 22.64
C ILE A 175 -30.61 55.10 22.49
N ASN A 176 -29.65 55.73 21.83
CA ASN A 176 -29.63 57.19 21.64
C ASN A 176 -30.85 57.69 20.87
N LYS A 177 -31.26 56.97 19.81
CA LYS A 177 -32.50 57.31 19.06
C LYS A 177 -33.77 57.21 19.91
N LYS A 178 -33.87 56.23 20.82
CA LYS A 178 -35.02 56.11 21.71
C LYS A 178 -35.10 57.25 22.73
N SER A 179 -33.98 57.79 23.21
CA SER A 179 -34.00 58.92 24.14
C SER A 179 -34.38 60.27 23.51
N GLU A 180 -34.32 60.38 22.18
CA GLU A 180 -34.64 61.61 21.44
C GLU A 180 -36.09 61.67 20.93
N GLN A 181 -36.88 60.60 21.10
CA GLN A 181 -38.31 60.60 20.77
C GLN A 181 -39.12 61.15 21.98
N PRO A 182 -39.87 62.27 21.81
CA PRO A 182 -40.64 62.92 22.88
C PRO A 182 -41.89 62.12 23.30
#